data_AF-A0A7W8L7A1-F1
#
_entry.id   AF-A0A7W8L7A1-F1
#
_cell.length_a   1.000
_cell.length_b   1.000
_cell.length_c   1.000
_cell.angle_alpha   90.00
_cell.angle_beta   90.00
_cell.angle_gamma   90.00
#
_symmetry.space_group_name_H-M   'P 1'
#
loop_
_entity.id
_entity.type
_entity.pdbx_description
1 polymer ?
#
loop_
_entity_poly.entity_id
_entity_poly.type
_entity_poly.pdbx_seq_one_letter_code
_entity_poly.pdbx_strand_id
1 'polypeptide(L)' 'MELTIQMVDEAALQPLLTGTVFPILLSDFGDKIDDEIARRFAVAILNCLARYKPELVPLMSSVTQEPQKRPE' A
#
# COMPACT_ATOMS: atom_id res chain seq x y z
N MET A 1 -2.99 19.49 1.05
CA MET A 1 -2.20 18.45 0.36
C MET A 1 -3.20 17.54 -0.34
N GLU A 2 -3.02 17.29 -1.63
CA GLU A 2 -3.93 16.48 -2.45
C GLU A 2 -3.20 15.21 -2.91
N LEU A 3 -3.89 14.07 -2.82
CA LEU A 3 -3.42 12.76 -3.28
C LEU A 3 -4.16 12.42 -4.57
N THR A 4 -3.51 12.64 -5.70
CA THR A 4 -4.05 12.27 -7.01
C THR A 4 -3.66 10.83 -7.32
N ILE A 5 -4.65 9.99 -7.60
CA ILE A 5 -4.46 8.62 -8.09
C ILE A 5 -4.90 8.60 -9.54
N GLN A 6 -4.01 8.17 -10.43
CA GLN A 6 -4.30 8.03 -11.85
C GLN A 6 -4.13 6.56 -12.25
N MET A 7 -5.14 6.00 -12.91
CA MET A 7 -5.00 4.72 -13.59
C MET A 7 -4.26 4.96 -14.91
N VAL A 8 -3.28 4.12 -15.20
CA VAL A 8 -2.50 4.14 -16.44
C VAL A 8 -2.50 2.73 -17.03
N ASP A 9 -2.46 2.65 -18.36
CA ASP A 9 -2.35 1.38 -19.06
C ASP A 9 -1.03 0.68 -18.70
N GLU A 10 -1.07 -0.63 -18.50
CA GLU A 10 0.11 -1.40 -18.09
C GLU A 10 1.24 -1.32 -19.13
N ALA A 11 0.92 -1.38 -20.42
CA ALA A 11 1.92 -1.30 -21.49
C ALA A 11 2.63 0.06 -21.50
N ALA A 12 1.93 1.12 -21.10
CA ALA A 12 2.53 2.45 -20.92
C ALA A 12 3.43 2.52 -19.66
N LEU A 13 3.18 1.69 -18.66
CA LEU A 13 3.92 1.64 -17.41
C LEU A 13 5.20 0.78 -17.52
N GLN A 14 5.15 -0.33 -18.29
CA GLN A 14 6.23 -1.32 -18.43
C GLN A 14 7.64 -0.72 -18.63
N PRO A 15 7.87 0.28 -19.51
CA PRO A 15 9.20 0.85 -19.72
C PRO A 15 9.75 1.63 -18.51
N LEU A 16 8.88 2.03 -17.58
CA LEU A 16 9.18 2.89 -16.43
C LEU A 16 9.35 2.09 -15.13
N LEU A 17 8.94 0.82 -15.12
CA LEU A 17 8.98 -0.05 -13.95
C LEU A 17 10.42 -0.58 -13.72
N THR A 18 11.32 0.28 -13.24
CA THR A 18 12.67 -0.11 -12.79
C THR A 18 12.75 -0.35 -11.27
N GLY A 19 11.60 -0.48 -10.61
CA GLY A 19 11.47 -0.41 -9.15
C GLY A 19 11.45 -1.77 -8.44
N THR A 20 11.32 -1.71 -7.12
CA THR A 20 11.12 -2.88 -6.26
C THR A 20 9.65 -3.32 -6.30
N VAL A 21 9.42 -4.59 -6.61
CA VAL A 21 8.09 -5.21 -6.54
C VAL A 21 7.88 -5.77 -5.13
N PHE A 22 6.73 -5.47 -4.53
CA PHE A 22 6.28 -6.08 -3.28
C PHE A 22 5.11 -7.02 -3.59
N PRO A 23 5.36 -8.31 -3.80
CA PRO A 23 4.29 -9.26 -4.10
C PRO A 23 3.38 -9.44 -2.87
N ILE A 24 2.08 -9.32 -3.09
CA ILE A 24 1.04 -9.70 -2.12
C ILE A 24 0.36 -10.94 -2.70
N LEU A 25 0.56 -12.10 -2.06
CA LEU A 25 -0.04 -13.36 -2.48
C LEU A 25 -1.45 -13.45 -1.89
N LEU A 26 -2.47 -13.57 -2.75
CA LEU A 26 -3.87 -13.70 -2.31
C LEU A 26 -4.13 -15.00 -1.54
N SER A 27 -3.32 -16.04 -1.78
CA SER A 27 -3.39 -17.31 -1.06
C SER A 27 -3.18 -17.14 0.45
N ASP A 28 -2.42 -16.13 0.87
CA ASP A 28 -2.15 -15.85 2.27
C ASP A 28 -3.38 -15.30 3.01
N PHE A 29 -4.45 -15.03 2.28
CA PHE A 29 -5.70 -14.42 2.73
C PHE A 29 -6.93 -15.22 2.29
N GLY A 30 -6.75 -16.51 1.99
CA GLY A 30 -7.86 -17.39 1.57
C GLY A 30 -8.48 -16.99 0.22
N ASP A 31 -7.65 -16.44 -0.69
CA ASP A 31 -8.02 -16.05 -2.06
C ASP A 31 -9.15 -15.01 -2.13
N LYS A 32 -9.30 -14.18 -1.10
CA LYS A 32 -10.31 -13.11 -1.03
C LYS A 32 -9.66 -11.77 -0.75
N ILE A 33 -10.16 -10.74 -1.41
CA ILE A 33 -9.84 -9.35 -1.06
C ILE A 33 -10.79 -8.92 0.05
N ASP A 34 -10.38 -9.14 1.29
CA ASP A 34 -11.09 -8.71 2.49
C ASP A 34 -10.52 -7.41 3.07
N ASP A 35 -11.12 -6.92 4.16
CA ASP A 35 -10.71 -5.68 4.82
C ASP A 35 -9.25 -5.73 5.31
N GLU A 36 -8.73 -6.90 5.65
CA GLU A 36 -7.35 -7.06 6.12
C GLU A 36 -6.36 -6.98 4.95
N ILE A 37 -6.67 -7.55 3.77
CA ILE A 37 -5.90 -7.27 2.55
C ILE A 37 -5.95 -5.78 2.23
N ALA A 38 -7.14 -5.18 2.18
CA ALA A 38 -7.29 -3.78 1.79
C ALA A 38 -6.47 -2.85 2.70
N ARG A 39 -6.49 -3.13 4.01
CA ARG A 39 -5.69 -2.42 5.01
C ARG A 39 -4.19 -2.59 4.77
N ARG A 40 -3.70 -3.82 4.59
CA ARG A 40 -2.27 -4.09 4.35
C ARG A 40 -1.78 -3.51 3.03
N PHE A 41 -2.61 -3.58 1.99
CA PHE A 41 -2.34 -2.95 0.70
C PHE A 41 -2.18 -1.44 0.86
N ALA A 42 -3.12 -0.77 1.54
CA ALA A 42 -3.05 0.66 1.79
C ALA A 42 -1.77 1.05 2.56
N VAL A 43 -1.38 0.28 3.58
CA VAL A 43 -0.12 0.49 4.32
C VAL A 43 1.10 0.38 3.40
N ALA A 44 1.15 -0.65 2.55
CA ALA A 44 2.26 -0.86 1.62
C ALA A 44 2.39 0.30 0.61
N ILE A 45 1.26 0.77 0.05
CA ILE A 45 1.24 1.92 -0.85
C ILE A 45 1.70 3.19 -0.14
N LEU A 46 1.21 3.45 1.07
CA LEU A 46 1.61 4.62 1.86
C LEU A 46 3.11 4.59 2.19
N ASN A 47 3.66 3.43 2.55
CA ASN A 47 5.11 3.26 2.77
C ASN A 47 5.92 3.53 1.50
N CYS A 48 5.42 3.10 0.33
CA CYS A 48 6.05 3.41 -0.96
C CYS A 48 6.02 4.91 -1.22
N LEU A 49 4.88 5.56 -1.02
CA LEU A 49 4.71 7.01 -1.21
C LEU A 49 5.62 7.81 -0.26
N ALA A 50 5.71 7.42 1.00
CA ALA A 50 6.57 8.06 2.01
C ALA A 50 8.05 8.05 1.62
N ARG A 51 8.49 7.04 0.87
CA ARG A 51 9.86 6.99 0.35
C ARG A 51 10.15 8.09 -0.67
N TYR A 52 9.14 8.49 -1.45
CA TYR A 52 9.24 9.57 -2.45
C TYR A 52 8.79 10.94 -1.90
N LYS A 53 7.97 10.95 -0.85
CA LYS A 53 7.40 12.12 -0.18
C LYS A 53 7.53 11.97 1.34
N PRO A 54 8.73 12.23 1.90
CA PRO A 54 8.99 12.06 3.33
C PRO A 54 8.05 12.87 4.25
N GLU A 55 7.45 13.95 3.74
CA GLU A 55 6.43 14.74 4.42
C GLU A 55 5.15 13.95 4.78
N LEU A 56 4.95 12.77 4.19
CA LEU A 56 3.86 11.86 4.55
C LEU A 56 4.12 11.09 5.85
N VAL A 57 5.38 10.88 6.23
CA VAL A 57 5.75 10.06 7.40
C VAL A 57 5.06 10.50 8.70
N PRO A 58 4.99 11.81 9.05
CA PRO A 58 4.28 12.25 10.25
C PRO A 58 2.77 11.97 10.22
N LEU A 59 2.17 11.92 9.03
CA LEU A 59 0.73 11.72 8.81
C LEU A 59 0.31 10.24 8.86
N MET A 60 1.28 9.32 8.81
CA MET A 60 1.04 7.87 8.75
C MET A 60 1.00 7.17 10.11
N SER A 61 1.07 7.94 11.20
CA SER A 61 1.28 7.46 12.58
C SER A 61 0.20 6.49 13.11
N SER A 62 -1.00 6.46 12.52
CA SER A 62 -2.08 5.51 12.88
C SER A 62 -2.17 4.27 11.99
N VAL A 63 -1.52 4.28 10.81
CA VAL A 63 -1.71 3.26 9.77
C VAL A 63 -0.59 2.21 9.80
N THR A 64 0.63 2.61 10.20
CA THR A 64 1.80 1.73 10.22
C THR A 64 1.96 0.91 11.50
N GLN A 65 1.17 1.19 12.54
CA GLN A 65 1.13 0.33 13.72
C GLN A 65 0.25 -0.87 13.37
N GLU A 66 0.78 -2.09 13.52
CA GLU A 66 -0.03 -3.31 13.43
C GLU A 66 -1.30 -3.13 14.27
N PRO A 67 -2.46 -3.63 13.82
CA PRO A 67 -3.66 -3.52 14.60
C PRO A 67 -3.38 -4.26 15.91
N GLN A 68 -3.28 -3.52 17.03
CA GLN A 68 -3.37 -4.12 18.35
C GLN A 68 -4.67 -4.92 18.33
N LYS A 69 -4.57 -6.25 18.43
CA LYS A 69 -5.73 -7.13 18.60
C LYS A 69 -6.59 -6.49 19.69
N ARG A 70 -7.77 -6.02 19.31
CA ARG A 70 -8.74 -5.48 20.26
C ARG A 70 -9.08 -6.64 21.21
N PRO A 71 -8.88 -6.51 22.54
CA PRO A 71 -9.27 -7.56 23.45
C PRO A 71 -10.79 -7.74 23.35
N GLU A 72 -11.21 -9.01 23.30
CA GLU A 72 -12.60 -9.46 23.26
C GLU A 72 -13.40 -9.01 24.49
#